data_AF-A0A165JV98-F1
#
_entry.id   AF-A0A165JV98-F1
#
_cell.length_a   1.000
_cell.length_b   1.000
_cell.length_c   1.000
_cell.angle_alpha   90.00
_cell.angle_beta   90.00
_cell.angle_gamma   90.00
#
_symmetry.space_group_name_H-M   'P 1'
#
loop_
_entity.id
_entity.type
_entity.pdbx_description
1 polymer ?
#
loop_
_entity_poly.entity_id
_entity_poly.type
_entity_poly.pdbx_seq_one_letter_code
_entity_poly.pdbx_strand_id
1 'polypeptide(L)'
;MFARSTSSSICLRCLARRTYSTTPTNSSSELASSATLPPPPPPPPPASGAAKLTNRRLIALHGRDTPHFLQGLVTANIRPGHTNGLYGAFLNAQGRVLNDVFIYPTAHSKPYTSSLPGTLSRDDPAYIIEVDASQAPKLLAHLRRHKLRSKLTISLLEPGEWDVWSLWREDERWTPHYADESPLLHTPHDSRHVHDGGHVPDSSGTATATTHPHHPPHAYSHDEYDISSSVLSTVDARAPGMGRRVLTRNNTHPPALDEAGIPQTSLAAYTVRRMLRGVPEGQAEILRESALPLESNIDFMGGVDFRKGCYVGQELTIRTHHTGVVRKRILPVLLYDPAQSSIGHEETPSQQGQLQLHYDPQALQGINGLQGIQGIQGAQGADGNPMAVAVPPGTNILKATNATRARGSAGKFLAGIGNIGLALCRLEVMTDLALTGEGSKWTPGDEFVMRWADSSAGGSSNGAAASGGEEQVKVKAFIPGWHKHKGTIDVREQR
;
A
#
# COMPACT_ATOMS: atom_id res chain seq x y z
N MET A 1 -54.35 -42.65 3.42
CA MET A 1 -54.75 -41.84 4.60
C MET A 1 -54.43 -40.38 4.30
N PHE A 2 -55.31 -39.49 4.73
CA PHE A 2 -55.59 -38.16 4.19
C PHE A 2 -54.58 -37.06 4.51
N ALA A 3 -54.54 -36.06 3.63
CA ALA A 3 -53.96 -34.72 3.84
C ALA A 3 -54.88 -33.79 4.65
N ARG A 4 -54.29 -32.90 5.47
CA ARG A 4 -54.80 -31.58 5.94
C ARG A 4 -53.57 -30.73 6.30
N SER A 5 -53.28 -29.57 5.69
CA SER A 5 -53.98 -28.27 5.61
C SER A 5 -54.13 -27.57 6.97
N THR A 6 -53.37 -26.49 7.17
CA THR A 6 -53.68 -25.40 8.10
C THR A 6 -53.67 -24.09 7.31
N SER A 7 -54.83 -23.44 7.22
CA SER A 7 -55.01 -22.14 6.60
C SER A 7 -54.78 -21.02 7.62
N SER A 8 -54.33 -19.86 7.15
CA SER A 8 -54.49 -18.58 7.85
C SER A 8 -55.59 -17.80 7.13
N SER A 9 -56.64 -17.41 7.85
CA SER A 9 -57.74 -16.60 7.32
C SER A 9 -57.52 -15.12 7.66
N ILE A 10 -57.58 -14.27 6.64
CA ILE A 10 -57.62 -12.80 6.77
C ILE A 10 -59.08 -12.38 6.96
N CYS A 11 -59.34 -11.48 7.90
CA CYS A 11 -60.67 -10.97 8.23
C CYS A 11 -61.29 -10.15 7.07
N LEU A 12 -62.58 -10.40 6.80
CA LEU A 12 -63.41 -9.76 5.79
C LEU A 12 -63.49 -8.22 5.88
N ARG A 13 -63.10 -7.59 7.00
CA ARG A 13 -63.00 -6.11 7.09
C ARG A 13 -61.76 -5.52 6.43
N CYS A 14 -60.68 -6.29 6.25
CA CYS A 14 -59.46 -5.79 5.61
C CYS A 14 -59.52 -5.80 4.08
N LEU A 15 -60.43 -6.58 3.48
CA LEU A 15 -60.59 -6.67 2.02
C LEU A 15 -61.38 -5.49 1.42
N ALA A 16 -62.15 -4.76 2.23
CA ALA A 16 -63.12 -3.76 1.77
C ALA A 16 -62.57 -2.31 1.64
N ARG A 17 -61.27 -2.07 1.83
CA ARG A 17 -60.65 -0.73 1.65
C ARG A 17 -59.77 -0.58 0.40
N ARG A 18 -59.69 -1.60 -0.44
CA ARG A 18 -59.12 -1.50 -1.78
C ARG A 18 -60.24 -1.70 -2.79
N THR A 19 -60.75 -0.61 -3.36
CA THR A 19 -60.98 -0.46 -4.80
C THR A 19 -61.78 0.80 -5.13
N TYR A 20 -61.34 1.46 -6.21
CA TYR A 20 -61.94 2.53 -7.00
C TYR A 20 -61.84 3.99 -6.53
N SER A 21 -60.90 4.72 -7.14
CA SER A 21 -61.26 5.87 -7.99
C SER A 21 -60.16 6.16 -9.01
N THR A 22 -60.55 6.33 -10.27
CA THR A 22 -59.70 6.57 -11.45
C THR A 22 -60.02 7.94 -12.07
N THR A 23 -59.01 8.53 -12.73
CA THR A 23 -59.00 9.66 -13.70
C THR A 23 -58.62 11.06 -13.13
N PRO A 24 -58.13 12.02 -13.96
CA PRO A 24 -56.69 12.26 -14.14
C PRO A 24 -56.29 13.73 -13.89
N THR A 25 -55.12 13.99 -13.31
CA THR A 25 -54.62 15.37 -13.17
C THR A 25 -53.15 15.46 -13.54
N ASN A 26 -52.88 16.24 -14.59
CA ASN A 26 -51.57 16.80 -14.93
C ASN A 26 -50.90 17.36 -13.67
N SER A 27 -49.75 16.78 -13.31
CA SER A 27 -48.71 17.50 -12.60
C SER A 27 -47.38 17.00 -13.14
N SER A 28 -46.82 17.78 -14.05
CA SER A 28 -45.42 17.76 -14.42
C SER A 28 -44.58 17.98 -13.16
N SER A 29 -44.16 16.90 -12.48
CA SER A 29 -43.03 16.98 -11.58
C SER A 29 -41.77 16.93 -12.46
N GLU A 30 -41.21 18.10 -12.72
CA GLU A 30 -39.85 18.22 -13.23
C GLU A 30 -38.95 17.37 -12.34
N LEU A 31 -38.51 16.23 -12.86
CA LEU A 31 -37.30 15.56 -12.41
C LEU A 31 -36.15 16.51 -12.79
N ALA A 32 -35.93 17.51 -11.95
CA ALA A 32 -34.68 18.24 -11.92
C ALA A 32 -33.61 17.20 -11.58
N SER A 33 -32.99 16.65 -12.62
CA SER A 33 -31.69 16.01 -12.54
C SER A 33 -30.74 17.09 -12.05
N SER A 34 -30.63 17.22 -10.73
CA SER A 34 -29.60 18.03 -10.11
C SER A 34 -28.29 17.30 -10.36
N ALA A 35 -27.71 17.55 -11.54
CA ALA A 35 -26.36 17.15 -11.87
C ALA A 35 -25.47 17.69 -10.75
N THR A 36 -25.14 16.82 -9.80
CA THR A 36 -24.29 17.16 -8.68
C THR A 36 -22.94 17.43 -9.30
N LEU A 37 -22.46 18.67 -9.19
CA LEU A 37 -21.16 19.01 -9.72
C LEU A 37 -20.13 18.08 -9.07
N PRO A 38 -19.23 17.50 -9.87
CA PRO A 38 -18.18 16.63 -9.38
C PRO A 38 -17.34 17.35 -8.29
N PRO A 39 -17.11 16.75 -7.10
CA PRO A 39 -16.39 17.37 -5.99
C PRO A 39 -14.92 17.61 -6.31
N PRO A 40 -14.32 18.75 -5.96
CA PRO A 40 -12.97 19.12 -6.40
C PRO A 40 -11.89 18.07 -6.09
N PRO A 41 -10.80 18.01 -6.88
CA PRO A 41 -9.66 17.14 -6.57
C PRO A 41 -9.11 17.43 -5.16
N PRO A 42 -8.52 16.42 -4.48
CA PRO A 42 -8.07 16.63 -3.11
C PRO A 42 -6.93 17.65 -3.05
N PRO A 43 -6.81 18.41 -1.95
CA PRO A 43 -5.68 19.30 -1.74
C PRO A 43 -4.38 18.50 -1.54
N PRO A 44 -3.21 19.13 -1.71
CA PRO A 44 -1.94 18.55 -1.31
C PRO A 44 -1.98 18.03 0.15
N PRO A 45 -1.38 16.86 0.43
CA PRO A 45 -1.40 16.31 1.77
C PRO A 45 -0.62 17.23 2.74
N PRO A 46 -1.12 17.46 3.97
CA PRO A 46 -0.40 18.22 4.96
C PRO A 46 0.85 17.46 5.45
N ALA A 47 1.83 18.21 5.98
CA ALA A 47 3.06 17.66 6.53
C ALA A 47 2.81 16.71 7.72
N SER A 48 1.78 16.99 8.53
CA SER A 48 1.26 16.09 9.55
C SER A 48 -0.24 15.90 9.35
N GLY A 49 -0.73 14.69 9.61
CA GLY A 49 -2.14 14.41 9.43
C GLY A 49 -2.53 13.00 9.84
N ALA A 50 -3.85 12.78 9.92
CA ALA A 50 -4.43 11.48 10.19
C ALA A 50 -5.61 11.18 9.28
N ALA A 51 -5.56 10.05 8.57
CA ALA A 51 -6.62 9.62 7.67
C ALA A 51 -7.24 8.32 8.18
N LYS A 52 -8.58 8.29 8.27
CA LYS A 52 -9.33 7.03 8.43
C LYS A 52 -9.29 6.27 7.11
N LEU A 53 -8.85 5.02 7.15
CA LEU A 53 -8.65 4.17 5.98
C LEU A 53 -9.90 3.35 5.71
N THR A 54 -10.90 3.98 5.12
CA THR A 54 -12.20 3.37 4.82
C THR A 54 -12.15 2.28 3.75
N ASN A 55 -11.04 2.19 3.02
CA ASN A 55 -10.73 1.15 2.02
C ASN A 55 -10.08 -0.10 2.66
N ARG A 56 -9.97 -0.18 3.99
CA ARG A 56 -9.39 -1.33 4.71
C ARG A 56 -10.42 -2.00 5.63
N ARG A 57 -10.30 -3.31 5.79
CA ARG A 57 -11.13 -4.13 6.68
C ARG A 57 -10.25 -5.06 7.50
N LEU A 58 -10.81 -5.53 8.61
CA LEU A 58 -10.08 -6.27 9.63
C LEU A 58 -10.63 -7.69 9.78
N ILE A 59 -9.73 -8.68 9.75
CA ILE A 59 -10.03 -10.09 10.05
C ILE A 59 -9.34 -10.44 11.36
N ALA A 60 -10.12 -10.88 12.34
CA ALA A 60 -9.62 -11.36 13.62
C ALA A 60 -9.33 -12.86 13.57
N LEU A 61 -8.17 -13.25 14.11
CA LEU A 61 -7.78 -14.63 14.35
C LEU A 61 -7.43 -14.80 15.82
N HIS A 62 -7.91 -15.88 16.43
CA HIS A 62 -7.65 -16.16 17.83
C HIS A 62 -7.58 -17.67 18.09
N GLY A 63 -6.57 -18.11 18.82
CA GLY A 63 -6.42 -19.50 19.26
C GLY A 63 -4.97 -19.94 19.28
N ARG A 64 -4.68 -20.96 20.09
CA ARG A 64 -3.34 -21.54 20.28
C ARG A 64 -2.53 -21.81 19.00
N ASP A 65 -3.17 -22.23 17.90
CA ASP A 65 -2.47 -22.61 16.66
C ASP A 65 -2.27 -21.42 15.70
N THR A 66 -2.76 -20.21 16.05
CA THR A 66 -2.77 -19.03 15.17
C THR A 66 -1.37 -18.61 14.68
N PRO A 67 -0.30 -18.57 15.51
CA PRO A 67 1.03 -18.16 15.06
C PRO A 67 1.57 -19.10 13.98
N HIS A 68 1.50 -20.42 14.23
CA HIS A 68 1.95 -21.44 13.28
C HIS A 68 1.11 -21.43 11.99
N PHE A 69 -0.21 -21.26 12.12
CA PHE A 69 -1.13 -21.15 10.99
C PHE A 69 -0.77 -19.98 10.07
N LEU A 70 -0.55 -18.78 10.64
CA LEU A 70 -0.16 -17.61 9.86
C LEU A 70 1.26 -17.73 9.31
N GLN A 71 2.19 -18.31 10.07
CA GLN A 71 3.58 -18.51 9.66
C GLN A 71 3.68 -19.27 8.32
N GLY A 72 2.81 -20.26 8.08
CA GLY A 72 2.77 -21.01 6.84
C GLY A 72 2.06 -20.33 5.66
N LEU A 73 1.40 -19.18 5.85
CA LEU A 73 0.55 -18.55 4.83
C LEU A 73 1.00 -17.15 4.40
N VAL A 74 1.73 -16.43 5.26
CA VAL A 74 2.17 -15.07 4.98
C VAL A 74 3.67 -15.01 4.65
N THR A 75 4.07 -14.08 3.79
CA THR A 75 5.49 -13.85 3.40
C THR A 75 6.36 -13.31 4.53
N ALA A 76 5.76 -12.61 5.49
CA ALA A 76 6.47 -12.05 6.64
C ALA A 76 6.61 -13.05 7.78
N ASN A 77 7.54 -12.82 8.70
CA ASN A 77 7.84 -13.77 9.78
C ASN A 77 6.97 -13.50 11.01
N ILE A 78 6.10 -14.46 11.33
CA ILE A 78 5.27 -14.44 12.53
C ILE A 78 6.09 -15.02 13.67
N ARG A 79 6.55 -14.13 14.56
CA ARG A 79 7.27 -14.50 15.78
C ARG A 79 6.29 -14.52 16.96
N PRO A 80 6.04 -15.67 17.61
CA PRO A 80 5.25 -15.69 18.84
C PRO A 80 5.85 -14.75 19.90
N GLY A 81 5.01 -14.01 20.62
CA GLY A 81 5.43 -13.08 21.67
C GLY A 81 5.91 -11.70 21.20
N HIS A 82 6.06 -11.47 19.89
CA HIS A 82 6.26 -10.11 19.38
C HIS A 82 4.95 -9.30 19.49
N THR A 83 5.07 -8.03 19.88
CA THR A 83 3.97 -7.08 20.01
C THR A 83 3.83 -6.14 18.80
N ASN A 84 4.90 -5.99 18.02
CA ASN A 84 4.91 -5.08 16.88
C ASN A 84 4.08 -5.64 15.71
N GLY A 85 3.26 -4.78 15.11
CA GLY A 85 2.59 -5.12 13.86
C GLY A 85 3.58 -5.14 12.70
N LEU A 86 3.28 -5.92 11.67
CA LEU A 86 4.15 -6.14 10.53
C LEU A 86 3.40 -6.03 9.21
N TYR A 87 4.11 -5.66 8.16
CA TYR A 87 3.62 -5.69 6.78
C TYR A 87 3.96 -7.03 6.14
N GLY A 88 3.13 -7.51 5.22
CA GLY A 88 3.38 -8.76 4.50
C GLY A 88 2.35 -9.01 3.39
N ALA A 89 2.37 -10.22 2.83
CA ALA A 89 1.43 -10.62 1.81
C ALA A 89 1.03 -12.09 1.92
N PHE A 90 -0.19 -12.38 1.46
CA PHE A 90 -0.64 -13.74 1.15
C PHE A 90 -0.39 -14.00 -0.34
N LEU A 91 0.13 -15.18 -0.67
CA LEU A 91 0.37 -15.58 -2.06
C LEU A 91 -0.51 -16.76 -2.46
N ASN A 92 -0.69 -16.94 -3.77
CA ASN A 92 -1.18 -18.22 -4.29
C ASN A 92 -0.03 -19.24 -4.36
N ALA A 93 -0.35 -20.49 -4.67
CA ALA A 93 0.65 -21.55 -4.78
C ALA A 93 1.71 -21.29 -5.86
N GLN A 94 1.39 -20.45 -6.84
CA GLN A 94 2.31 -20.03 -7.88
C GLN A 94 3.23 -18.88 -7.42
N GLY A 95 3.05 -18.30 -6.23
CA GLY A 95 3.86 -17.19 -5.72
C GLY A 95 3.44 -15.81 -6.21
N ARG A 96 2.18 -15.63 -6.62
CA ARG A 96 1.60 -14.34 -7.01
C ARG A 96 0.79 -13.78 -5.85
N VAL A 97 0.82 -12.46 -5.69
CA VAL A 97 0.18 -11.79 -4.56
C VAL A 97 -1.33 -11.97 -4.63
N LEU A 98 -1.92 -12.44 -3.54
CA LEU A 98 -3.37 -12.43 -3.33
C LEU A 98 -3.79 -11.12 -2.66
N ASN A 99 -3.06 -10.74 -1.62
CA ASN A 99 -3.35 -9.60 -0.76
C ASN A 99 -2.07 -9.08 -0.09
N ASP A 100 -1.84 -7.77 -0.14
CA ASP A 100 -1.01 -7.05 0.83
C ASP A 100 -1.77 -6.88 2.15
N VAL A 101 -1.07 -7.02 3.28
CA VAL A 101 -1.69 -6.96 4.60
C VAL A 101 -0.78 -6.29 5.63
N PHE A 102 -1.41 -5.68 6.63
CA PHE A 102 -0.79 -5.50 7.94
C PHE A 102 -1.32 -6.55 8.91
N ILE A 103 -0.45 -7.09 9.76
CA ILE A 103 -0.82 -8.06 10.79
C ILE A 103 -0.41 -7.49 12.14
N TYR A 104 -1.36 -7.45 13.07
CA TYR A 104 -1.17 -6.90 14.41
C TYR A 104 -1.31 -8.02 15.44
N PRO A 105 -0.24 -8.34 16.18
CA PRO A 105 -0.36 -9.18 17.37
C PRO A 105 -1.22 -8.47 18.43
N THR A 106 -2.24 -9.14 18.95
CA THR A 106 -3.19 -8.58 19.94
C THR A 106 -3.22 -9.34 21.26
N ALA A 107 -2.44 -10.41 21.41
CA ALA A 107 -2.40 -11.23 22.62
C ALA A 107 -2.09 -10.43 23.90
N HIS A 108 -1.29 -9.36 23.79
CA HIS A 108 -0.93 -8.48 24.91
C HIS A 108 -1.86 -7.27 25.09
N SER A 109 -2.85 -7.09 24.20
CA SER A 109 -3.79 -5.97 24.25
C SER A 109 -4.98 -6.32 25.15
N LYS A 110 -5.01 -5.75 26.37
CA LYS A 110 -6.16 -5.88 27.30
C LYS A 110 -7.50 -5.43 26.67
N PRO A 111 -7.58 -4.32 25.90
CA PRO A 111 -8.83 -3.90 25.25
C PRO A 111 -9.36 -4.90 24.21
N TYR A 112 -8.48 -5.53 23.43
CA TYR A 112 -8.90 -6.54 22.46
C TYR A 112 -9.31 -7.84 23.16
N THR A 113 -8.47 -8.36 24.05
CA THR A 113 -8.73 -9.63 24.76
C THR A 113 -9.96 -9.57 25.68
N SER A 114 -10.27 -8.42 26.28
CA SER A 114 -11.49 -8.20 27.08
C SER A 114 -12.77 -8.12 26.24
N SER A 115 -12.65 -7.82 24.95
CA SER A 115 -13.78 -7.79 24.01
C SER A 115 -14.09 -9.13 23.34
N LEU A 116 -13.16 -10.09 23.46
CA LEU A 116 -13.36 -11.42 22.91
C LEU A 116 -14.53 -12.12 23.62
N PRO A 117 -15.35 -12.91 22.89
CA PRO A 117 -16.37 -13.74 23.51
C PRO A 117 -15.77 -14.62 24.61
N GLY A 118 -16.46 -14.77 25.75
CA GLY A 118 -15.98 -15.53 26.91
C GLY A 118 -15.74 -17.04 26.67
N THR A 119 -15.99 -17.52 25.46
CA THR A 119 -15.66 -18.89 24.99
C THR A 119 -14.22 -19.05 24.53
N LEU A 120 -13.45 -17.96 24.47
CA LEU A 120 -12.06 -17.95 24.00
C LEU A 120 -11.09 -17.83 25.20
N SER A 121 -10.01 -18.62 25.17
CA SER A 121 -8.97 -18.58 26.21
C SER A 121 -8.23 -17.25 26.14
N ARG A 122 -8.13 -16.53 27.26
CA ARG A 122 -7.42 -15.25 27.30
C ARG A 122 -5.91 -15.38 27.08
N ASP A 123 -5.37 -16.58 27.32
CA ASP A 123 -3.94 -16.88 27.14
C ASP A 123 -3.60 -17.31 25.70
N ASP A 124 -4.60 -17.55 24.86
CA ASP A 124 -4.38 -17.96 23.48
C ASP A 124 -3.91 -16.78 22.62
N PRO A 125 -2.93 -16.98 21.70
CA PRO A 125 -2.49 -15.94 20.79
C PRO A 125 -3.62 -15.39 19.93
N ALA A 126 -3.58 -14.08 19.69
CA ALA A 126 -4.55 -13.39 18.87
C ALA A 126 -3.87 -12.40 17.92
N TYR A 127 -4.44 -12.26 16.73
CA TYR A 127 -3.96 -11.37 15.68
C TYR A 127 -5.13 -10.72 14.95
N ILE A 128 -4.93 -9.49 14.50
CA ILE A 128 -5.80 -8.82 13.52
C ILE A 128 -5.06 -8.70 12.20
N ILE A 129 -5.72 -8.96 11.09
CA ILE A 129 -5.22 -8.74 9.73
C ILE A 129 -5.97 -7.58 9.12
N GLU A 130 -5.28 -6.50 8.79
CA GLU A 130 -5.77 -5.42 7.92
C GLU A 130 -5.54 -5.81 6.46
N VAL A 131 -6.60 -5.76 5.67
CA VAL A 131 -6.61 -6.06 4.24
C VAL A 131 -7.49 -5.08 3.49
N ASP A 132 -7.26 -4.91 2.19
CA ASP A 132 -8.19 -4.24 1.26
C ASP A 132 -9.65 -4.69 1.47
N ALA A 133 -10.54 -3.71 1.63
CA ALA A 133 -11.94 -3.94 1.95
C ALA A 133 -12.66 -4.83 0.93
N SER A 134 -12.37 -4.66 -0.38
CA SER A 134 -12.97 -5.47 -1.45
C SER A 134 -12.55 -6.94 -1.38
N GLN A 135 -11.40 -7.22 -0.77
CA GLN A 135 -10.82 -8.55 -0.72
C GLN A 135 -11.04 -9.27 0.60
N ALA A 136 -11.52 -8.59 1.64
CA ALA A 136 -11.70 -9.19 2.96
C ALA A 136 -12.54 -10.49 2.92
N PRO A 137 -13.66 -10.58 2.18
CA PRO A 137 -14.40 -11.84 2.07
C PRO A 137 -13.60 -12.96 1.37
N LYS A 138 -12.81 -12.62 0.34
CA LYS A 138 -11.98 -13.57 -0.41
C LYS A 138 -10.81 -14.08 0.43
N LEU A 139 -10.16 -13.19 1.19
CA LEU A 139 -9.10 -13.57 2.12
C LEU A 139 -9.66 -14.42 3.27
N LEU A 140 -10.83 -14.08 3.83
CA LEU A 140 -11.49 -14.90 4.85
C LEU A 140 -11.76 -16.32 4.33
N ALA A 141 -12.29 -16.45 3.10
CA ALA A 141 -12.51 -17.75 2.48
C ALA A 141 -11.20 -18.53 2.27
N HIS A 142 -10.13 -17.85 1.84
CA HIS A 142 -8.80 -18.43 1.69
C HIS A 142 -8.26 -18.96 3.04
N LEU A 143 -8.34 -18.16 4.11
CA LEU A 143 -7.90 -18.57 5.46
C LEU A 143 -8.72 -19.77 5.96
N ARG A 144 -10.05 -19.74 5.80
CA ARG A 144 -10.94 -20.86 6.20
C ARG A 144 -10.60 -22.16 5.48
N ARG A 145 -10.23 -22.10 4.21
CA ARG A 145 -9.80 -23.27 3.42
C ARG A 145 -8.53 -23.92 3.97
N HIS A 146 -7.59 -23.11 4.47
CA HIS A 146 -6.32 -23.61 5.02
C HIS A 146 -6.40 -24.00 6.50
N LYS A 147 -7.50 -23.66 7.19
CA LYS A 147 -7.65 -23.85 8.64
C LYS A 147 -7.54 -25.32 9.09
N LEU A 148 -7.75 -26.31 8.21
CA LEU A 148 -7.91 -27.74 8.52
C LEU A 148 -7.26 -28.19 9.85
N ARG A 149 -8.09 -28.57 10.82
CA ARG A 149 -7.73 -29.03 12.19
C ARG A 149 -7.02 -28.01 13.10
N SER A 150 -6.54 -26.88 12.57
CA SER A 150 -5.92 -25.82 13.37
C SER A 150 -6.95 -25.25 14.34
N LYS A 151 -6.61 -25.25 15.63
CA LYS A 151 -7.43 -24.76 16.74
C LYS A 151 -7.31 -23.24 16.84
N LEU A 152 -8.08 -22.58 15.99
CA LEU A 152 -8.32 -21.15 16.02
C LEU A 152 -9.74 -20.81 15.56
N THR A 153 -10.15 -19.58 15.81
CA THR A 153 -11.35 -18.95 15.27
C THR A 153 -10.93 -17.84 14.31
N ILE A 154 -11.72 -17.64 13.25
CA ILE A 154 -11.47 -16.61 12.22
C ILE A 154 -12.78 -15.88 11.95
N SER A 155 -12.82 -14.58 12.21
CA SER A 155 -13.99 -13.71 12.01
C SER A 155 -13.62 -12.45 11.24
N LEU A 156 -14.51 -12.02 10.34
CA LEU A 156 -14.44 -10.68 9.76
C LEU A 156 -15.10 -9.73 10.76
N LEU A 157 -14.40 -8.67 11.15
CA LEU A 157 -14.93 -7.68 12.09
C LEU A 157 -15.93 -6.77 11.39
N GLU A 158 -16.99 -6.40 12.10
CA GLU A 158 -18.05 -5.55 11.55
C GLU A 158 -17.55 -4.10 11.34
N PRO A 159 -18.02 -3.38 10.31
CA PRO A 159 -17.66 -1.97 10.13
C PRO A 159 -17.99 -1.15 11.39
N GLY A 160 -17.03 -0.32 11.82
CA GLY A 160 -17.18 0.55 13.00
C GLY A 160 -16.90 -0.13 14.35
N GLU A 161 -16.78 -1.46 14.40
CA GLU A 161 -16.26 -2.15 15.59
C GLU A 161 -14.82 -1.74 15.86
N TRP A 162 -14.01 -1.78 14.79
CA TRP A 162 -12.64 -1.31 14.76
C TRP A 162 -12.40 -0.51 13.48
N ASP A 163 -11.73 0.62 13.63
CA ASP A 163 -11.32 1.49 12.53
C ASP A 163 -9.82 1.44 12.33
N VAL A 164 -9.41 1.59 11.07
CA VAL A 164 -8.01 1.68 10.68
C VAL A 164 -7.67 3.12 10.37
N TRP A 165 -6.58 3.63 10.93
CA TRP A 165 -6.07 4.97 10.70
C TRP A 165 -4.60 4.93 10.27
N SER A 166 -4.22 5.88 9.42
CA SER A 166 -2.81 6.23 9.18
C SER A 166 -2.55 7.60 9.77
N LEU A 167 -1.52 7.70 10.61
CA LEU A 167 -1.06 8.95 11.23
C LEU A 167 0.37 9.21 10.79
N TRP A 168 0.70 10.45 10.42
CA TRP A 168 2.07 10.82 10.04
C TRP A 168 2.42 12.23 10.50
N ARG A 169 3.73 12.46 10.63
CA ARG A 169 4.39 13.73 10.90
C ARG A 169 5.72 13.76 10.15
N GLU A 170 6.01 14.82 9.41
CA GLU A 170 7.30 14.92 8.69
C GLU A 170 8.48 15.11 9.65
N ASP A 171 8.26 15.74 10.81
CA ASP A 171 9.31 16.06 11.78
C ASP A 171 9.72 14.88 12.67
N GLU A 172 9.00 13.75 12.59
CA GLU A 172 9.33 12.55 13.36
C GLU A 172 10.55 11.84 12.76
N ARG A 173 11.62 11.71 13.56
CA ARG A 173 12.86 11.05 13.16
C ARG A 173 12.59 9.59 12.76
N TRP A 174 12.83 9.28 11.50
CA TRP A 174 12.73 7.92 10.98
C TRP A 174 13.98 7.11 11.35
N THR A 175 13.80 5.97 12.03
CA THR A 175 14.85 4.96 12.19
C THR A 175 14.55 3.74 11.32
N PRO A 176 15.42 3.39 10.35
CA PRO A 176 15.31 2.12 9.64
C PRO A 176 15.48 0.97 10.64
N HIS A 177 14.49 0.09 10.75
CA HIS A 177 14.56 -1.12 11.58
C HIS A 177 15.54 -2.21 11.06
N TYR A 178 16.41 -1.89 10.11
CA TYR A 178 17.46 -2.83 9.65
C TYR A 178 18.74 -2.76 10.50
N ALA A 179 18.82 -1.87 11.49
CA ALA A 179 20.06 -1.65 12.25
C ALA A 179 20.31 -2.63 13.41
N ASP A 180 19.44 -3.62 13.65
CA ASP A 180 19.60 -4.54 14.79
C ASP A 180 20.15 -5.93 14.41
N GLU A 181 20.74 -6.05 13.22
CA GLU A 181 21.63 -7.17 12.91
C GLU A 181 23.07 -6.67 12.77
N SER A 182 23.64 -6.28 13.90
CA SER A 182 25.10 -6.41 14.04
C SER A 182 25.44 -7.89 13.87
N PRO A 183 26.35 -8.27 12.96
CA PRO A 183 26.84 -9.62 12.92
C PRO A 183 27.54 -9.86 14.26
N LEU A 184 26.97 -10.78 15.06
CA LEU A 184 27.64 -11.27 16.24
C LEU A 184 29.06 -11.65 15.85
N LEU A 185 30.01 -10.98 16.50
CA LEU A 185 31.44 -11.28 16.47
C LEU A 185 31.64 -12.78 16.43
N HIS A 186 32.42 -13.21 15.44
CA HIS A 186 33.05 -14.52 15.35
C HIS A 186 33.35 -15.08 16.75
N THR A 187 32.68 -16.16 17.13
CA THR A 187 33.22 -17.09 18.10
C THR A 187 34.54 -17.61 17.50
N PRO A 188 35.71 -17.36 18.11
CA PRO A 188 36.94 -17.95 17.61
C PRO A 188 36.87 -19.45 17.85
N HIS A 189 37.11 -20.19 16.78
CA HIS A 189 37.37 -21.61 16.82
C HIS A 189 38.45 -21.91 17.87
N ASP A 190 38.13 -22.86 18.73
CA ASP A 190 39.05 -23.52 19.64
C ASP A 190 40.13 -24.24 18.82
N SER A 191 41.33 -23.65 18.77
CA SER A 191 42.54 -24.28 18.24
C SER A 191 43.61 -24.29 19.33
N ARG A 192 43.71 -25.47 19.96
CA ARG A 192 44.88 -26.01 20.65
C ARG A 192 46.18 -25.60 19.94
N HIS A 193 47.07 -24.89 20.63
CA HIS A 193 48.41 -25.35 21.01
C HIS A 193 49.37 -24.20 21.38
N VAL A 194 50.23 -24.53 22.35
CA VAL A 194 51.55 -24.00 22.71
C VAL A 194 51.60 -22.85 23.73
N HIS A 195 51.97 -23.27 24.95
CA HIS A 195 52.67 -22.46 25.95
C HIS A 195 53.96 -21.88 25.37
N ASP A 196 54.20 -20.58 25.51
CA ASP A 196 55.52 -20.11 25.92
C ASP A 196 55.44 -18.76 26.66
N GLY A 197 56.32 -18.61 27.64
CA GLY A 197 56.37 -17.49 28.57
C GLY A 197 57.09 -16.25 28.02
N GLY A 198 56.81 -15.10 28.62
CA GLY A 198 57.52 -13.86 28.32
C GLY A 198 57.05 -12.71 29.21
N HIS A 199 57.90 -12.31 30.14
CA HIS A 199 57.71 -11.28 31.16
C HIS A 199 58.20 -9.89 30.66
N VAL A 200 57.68 -8.81 31.29
CA VAL A 200 58.27 -7.44 31.52
C VAL A 200 57.96 -6.32 30.47
N PRO A 201 57.87 -5.00 30.82
CA PRO A 201 57.22 -4.29 31.93
C PRO A 201 56.32 -3.09 31.50
N ASP A 202 55.65 -2.47 32.48
CA ASP A 202 55.14 -1.10 32.44
C ASP A 202 56.26 -0.06 32.18
N SER A 203 55.98 0.93 31.32
CA SER A 203 56.56 2.27 31.48
C SER A 203 55.68 3.36 30.84
N SER A 204 55.56 4.42 31.61
CA SER A 204 54.84 5.68 31.43
C SER A 204 55.32 6.54 30.26
N GLY A 205 54.39 7.15 29.52
CA GLY A 205 54.67 8.21 28.55
C GLY A 205 53.41 9.01 28.18
N THR A 206 53.27 10.18 28.82
CA THR A 206 52.23 11.21 28.62
C THR A 206 52.19 11.80 27.21
N ALA A 207 50.99 11.89 26.60
CA ALA A 207 50.65 12.94 25.63
C ALA A 207 49.12 13.13 25.51
N THR A 208 48.62 14.20 26.16
CA THR A 208 47.51 15.09 25.76
C THR A 208 46.43 14.54 24.82
N ALA A 209 45.30 14.12 25.40
CA ALA A 209 44.04 13.95 24.67
C ALA A 209 43.14 15.16 24.89
N THR A 210 42.91 15.88 23.80
CA THR A 210 41.97 16.98 23.64
C THR A 210 40.55 16.54 24.01
N THR A 211 39.88 17.35 24.80
CA THR A 211 38.48 17.18 25.22
C THR A 211 37.53 17.12 24.01
N HIS A 212 36.94 15.96 23.75
CA HIS A 212 35.73 15.85 22.93
C HIS A 212 34.49 16.11 23.80
N PRO A 213 33.53 16.93 23.33
CA PRO A 213 32.39 17.35 24.11
C PRO A 213 31.39 16.20 24.32
N HIS A 214 30.90 16.13 25.56
CA HIS A 214 29.76 15.38 26.06
C HIS A 214 28.78 14.85 24.99
N HIS A 215 28.74 13.53 24.83
CA HIS A 215 27.56 12.84 24.34
C HIS A 215 26.40 13.06 25.33
N PRO A 216 25.21 13.54 24.91
CA PRO A 216 24.03 13.49 25.75
C PRO A 216 23.51 12.05 25.83
N PRO A 217 23.02 11.58 26.99
CA PRO A 217 22.43 10.27 27.13
C PRO A 217 20.97 10.34 26.66
N HIS A 218 20.72 10.04 25.39
CA HIS A 218 19.39 9.63 24.95
C HIS A 218 19.49 8.23 24.37
N ALA A 219 19.59 7.27 25.28
CA ALA A 219 19.14 5.91 25.03
C ALA A 219 17.67 6.00 24.58
N TYR A 220 17.38 5.48 23.39
CA TYR A 220 16.02 5.24 22.96
C TYR A 220 15.33 4.42 24.05
N SER A 221 14.27 4.98 24.63
CA SER A 221 13.34 4.17 25.40
C SER A 221 12.88 3.06 24.49
N HIS A 222 13.12 1.81 24.89
CA HIS A 222 12.23 0.73 24.50
C HIS A 222 10.82 1.26 24.77
N ASP A 223 10.02 1.42 23.72
CA ASP A 223 8.62 1.82 23.86
C ASP A 223 7.95 0.78 24.75
N GLU A 224 7.88 1.09 26.04
CA GLU A 224 7.06 0.38 27.01
C GLU A 224 5.63 0.66 26.56
N TYR A 225 5.09 -0.28 25.77
CA TYR A 225 3.71 -0.25 25.31
C TYR A 225 2.82 0.03 26.53
N ASP A 226 2.12 1.16 26.54
CA ASP A 226 1.13 1.41 27.57
C ASP A 226 0.01 0.37 27.43
N ILE A 227 0.10 -0.65 28.29
CA ILE A 227 -0.83 -1.79 28.42
C ILE A 227 -2.25 -1.31 28.78
N SER A 228 -2.42 -0.03 29.13
CA SER A 228 -3.72 0.61 29.41
C SER A 228 -4.35 1.32 28.21
N SER A 229 -3.60 1.56 27.12
CA SER A 229 -4.12 2.32 25.97
C SER A 229 -5.16 1.51 25.19
N SER A 230 -6.33 2.11 24.93
CA SER A 230 -7.43 1.57 24.14
C SER A 230 -7.12 1.43 22.63
N VAL A 231 -5.84 1.44 22.27
CA VAL A 231 -5.34 1.71 20.92
C VAL A 231 -4.29 0.68 20.56
N LEU A 232 -4.48 -0.02 19.44
CA LEU A 232 -3.45 -0.88 18.88
C LEU A 232 -2.71 -0.08 17.81
N SER A 233 -1.37 -0.06 17.84
CA SER A 233 -0.62 0.67 16.83
C SER A 233 0.68 -0.03 16.43
N THR A 234 1.13 0.25 15.21
CA THR A 234 2.44 -0.16 14.73
C THR A 234 3.03 0.92 13.82
N VAL A 235 4.34 0.96 13.74
CA VAL A 235 5.05 1.81 12.77
C VAL A 235 4.79 1.29 11.36
N ASP A 236 4.46 2.19 10.43
CA ASP A 236 4.39 1.87 9.02
C ASP A 236 5.80 1.93 8.43
N ALA A 237 6.47 0.79 8.39
CA ALA A 237 7.87 0.67 7.97
C ALA A 237 8.05 0.58 6.44
N ARG A 238 6.98 0.71 5.64
CA ARG A 238 7.03 0.48 4.18
C ARG A 238 7.95 1.47 3.47
N ALA A 239 7.93 2.73 3.89
CA ALA A 239 8.83 3.77 3.40
C ALA A 239 9.12 4.81 4.49
N PRO A 240 10.24 5.56 4.39
CA PRO A 240 10.55 6.63 5.33
C PRO A 240 9.40 7.63 5.47
N GLY A 241 9.11 8.02 6.71
CA GLY A 241 8.06 8.98 7.04
C GLY A 241 6.64 8.46 6.83
N MET A 242 6.37 7.17 6.61
CA MET A 242 4.99 6.67 6.50
C MET A 242 4.19 6.75 7.82
N GLY A 243 4.86 7.01 8.94
CA GLY A 243 4.24 7.24 10.23
C GLY A 243 3.78 5.94 10.88
N ARG A 244 2.54 5.90 11.36
CA ARG A 244 1.98 4.77 12.10
C ARG A 244 0.62 4.34 11.55
N ARG A 245 0.37 3.04 11.66
CA ARG A 245 -0.96 2.43 11.58
C ARG A 245 -1.55 2.38 12.98
N VAL A 246 -2.78 2.83 13.13
CA VAL A 246 -3.49 2.87 14.41
C VAL A 246 -4.86 2.25 14.25
N LEU A 247 -5.21 1.31 15.12
CA LEU A 247 -6.55 0.76 15.24
C LEU A 247 -7.24 1.32 16.47
N THR A 248 -8.43 1.85 16.26
CA THR A 248 -9.30 2.37 17.31
C THR A 248 -10.63 1.64 17.32
N ARG A 249 -11.36 1.69 18.45
CA ARG A 249 -12.59 0.92 18.64
C ARG A 249 -13.82 1.83 18.63
N ASN A 250 -14.98 1.31 18.24
CA ASN A 250 -16.28 2.00 18.39
C ASN A 250 -16.31 3.40 17.77
N ASN A 251 -15.71 3.57 16.60
CA ASN A 251 -15.57 4.87 15.92
C ASN A 251 -14.90 5.98 16.74
N THR A 252 -14.09 5.64 17.77
CA THR A 252 -13.31 6.65 18.47
C THR A 252 -12.18 7.14 17.56
N HIS A 253 -11.96 8.45 17.55
CA HIS A 253 -10.75 9.01 16.96
C HIS A 253 -9.51 8.52 17.71
N PRO A 254 -8.35 8.38 17.04
CA PRO A 254 -7.09 8.09 17.74
C PRO A 254 -6.85 9.15 18.82
N PRO A 255 -6.61 8.77 20.09
CA PRO A 255 -6.32 9.73 21.17
C PRO A 255 -5.16 10.68 20.85
N ALA A 256 -4.20 10.18 20.07
CA ALA A 256 -3.06 10.95 19.56
C ALA A 256 -3.45 12.11 18.62
N LEU A 257 -4.71 12.21 18.13
CA LEU A 257 -5.14 13.37 17.34
C LEU A 257 -5.37 14.60 18.20
N ASP A 258 -6.04 14.43 19.34
CA ASP A 258 -6.44 15.54 20.21
C ASP A 258 -5.24 16.03 21.05
N GLU A 259 -4.46 15.11 21.61
CA GLU A 259 -3.31 15.45 22.46
C GLU A 259 -2.13 16.02 21.68
N ALA A 260 -2.01 15.65 20.40
CA ALA A 260 -0.84 15.97 19.58
C ALA A 260 -1.15 17.00 18.48
N GLY A 261 -2.38 17.54 18.42
CA GLY A 261 -2.78 18.57 17.45
C GLY A 261 -2.63 18.13 15.99
N ILE A 262 -2.78 16.82 15.70
CA ILE A 262 -2.64 16.28 14.34
C ILE A 262 -3.98 16.45 13.61
N PRO A 263 -4.04 17.18 12.49
CA PRO A 263 -5.30 17.41 11.79
C PRO A 263 -5.81 16.11 11.16
N GLN A 264 -7.11 15.85 11.32
CA GLN A 264 -7.76 14.81 10.52
C GLN A 264 -7.80 15.25 9.05
N THR A 265 -7.50 14.32 8.14
CA THR A 265 -7.52 14.53 6.70
C THR A 265 -8.24 13.38 5.99
N SER A 266 -8.38 13.50 4.68
CA SER A 266 -9.12 12.54 3.86
C SER A 266 -8.27 11.31 3.49
N LEU A 267 -8.96 10.21 3.15
CA LEU A 267 -8.33 9.05 2.52
C LEU A 267 -7.56 9.45 1.24
N ALA A 268 -8.10 10.40 0.47
CA ALA A 268 -7.48 10.87 -0.76
C ALA A 268 -6.13 11.56 -0.51
N ALA A 269 -6.01 12.39 0.54
CA ALA A 269 -4.74 12.99 0.93
C ALA A 269 -3.70 11.93 1.32
N TYR A 270 -4.11 10.90 2.08
CA TYR A 270 -3.25 9.74 2.37
C TYR A 270 -2.82 8.99 1.09
N THR A 271 -3.72 8.80 0.13
CA THR A 271 -3.40 8.19 -1.17
C THR A 271 -2.39 9.00 -1.97
N VAL A 272 -2.59 10.32 -2.10
CA VAL A 272 -1.61 11.22 -2.75
C VAL A 272 -0.24 11.08 -2.09
N ARG A 273 -0.21 11.11 -0.75
CA ARG A 273 1.02 10.97 0.03
C ARG A 273 1.75 9.66 -0.23
N ARG A 274 1.03 8.53 -0.27
CA ARG A 274 1.62 7.22 -0.61
C ARG A 274 2.18 7.19 -2.02
N MET A 275 1.43 7.72 -3.00
CA MET A 275 1.84 7.75 -4.39
C MET A 275 3.12 8.58 -4.56
N LEU A 276 3.22 9.75 -3.94
CA LEU A 276 4.46 10.55 -3.95
C LEU A 276 5.66 9.81 -3.36
N ARG A 277 5.43 8.90 -2.40
CA ARG A 277 6.48 8.08 -1.77
C ARG A 277 6.72 6.75 -2.49
N GLY A 278 5.97 6.43 -3.55
CA GLY A 278 6.10 5.17 -4.29
C GLY A 278 5.64 3.93 -3.51
N VAL A 279 4.65 4.08 -2.62
CA VAL A 279 4.16 2.99 -1.76
C VAL A 279 2.84 2.42 -2.30
N PRO A 280 2.85 1.23 -2.93
CA PRO A 280 1.63 0.59 -3.40
C PRO A 280 0.81 -0.03 -2.24
N GLU A 281 -0.52 -0.01 -2.34
CA GLU A 281 -1.46 -0.56 -1.37
C GLU A 281 -2.79 -0.98 -2.03
N GLY A 282 -3.29 -2.17 -1.68
CA GLY A 282 -4.60 -2.64 -2.14
C GLY A 282 -4.64 -3.03 -3.62
N GLN A 283 -5.85 -3.36 -4.09
CA GLN A 283 -6.06 -4.03 -5.38
C GLN A 283 -5.99 -3.13 -6.60
N ALA A 284 -6.13 -1.82 -6.45
CA ALA A 284 -5.89 -0.89 -7.55
C ALA A 284 -4.41 -0.87 -7.97
N GLU A 285 -3.50 -1.20 -7.05
CA GLU A 285 -2.05 -1.03 -7.21
C GLU A 285 -1.29 -2.38 -7.17
N ILE A 286 -1.80 -3.38 -6.43
CA ILE A 286 -1.22 -4.72 -6.28
C ILE A 286 -2.27 -5.77 -6.71
N LEU A 287 -2.35 -5.99 -8.02
CA LEU A 287 -3.37 -6.83 -8.65
C LEU A 287 -3.30 -8.30 -8.18
N ARG A 288 -4.38 -8.79 -7.58
CA ARG A 288 -4.53 -10.20 -7.16
C ARG A 288 -4.21 -11.16 -8.30
N GLU A 289 -3.45 -12.20 -7.97
CA GLU A 289 -3.04 -13.31 -8.85
C GLU A 289 -2.18 -12.91 -10.05
N SER A 290 -1.96 -11.62 -10.28
CA SER A 290 -1.09 -11.10 -11.35
C SER A 290 0.21 -10.52 -10.81
N ALA A 291 0.15 -9.76 -9.71
CA ALA A 291 1.30 -9.08 -9.14
C ALA A 291 2.32 -10.07 -8.54
N LEU A 292 3.60 -9.75 -8.69
CA LEU A 292 4.70 -10.47 -8.06
C LEU A 292 5.20 -9.70 -6.83
N PRO A 293 5.58 -10.37 -5.73
CA PRO A 293 5.99 -9.69 -4.49
C PRO A 293 7.15 -8.72 -4.68
N LEU A 294 8.21 -9.16 -5.37
CA LEU A 294 9.40 -8.35 -5.62
C LEU A 294 9.15 -7.23 -6.65
N GLU A 295 8.29 -7.46 -7.65
CA GLU A 295 7.89 -6.38 -8.57
C GLU A 295 7.01 -5.33 -7.89
N SER A 296 6.32 -5.70 -6.82
CA SER A 296 5.44 -4.82 -6.04
C SER A 296 6.14 -4.17 -4.84
N ASN A 297 7.47 -4.27 -4.78
CA ASN A 297 8.32 -3.75 -3.70
C ASN A 297 8.01 -4.31 -2.31
N ILE A 298 7.36 -5.47 -2.19
CA ILE A 298 7.03 -6.06 -0.87
C ILE A 298 8.32 -6.42 -0.12
N ASP A 299 9.36 -6.83 -0.83
CA ASP A 299 10.72 -7.02 -0.29
C ASP A 299 11.31 -5.71 0.24
N PHE A 300 11.25 -4.63 -0.56
CA PHE A 300 11.72 -3.32 -0.13
C PHE A 300 10.85 -2.67 0.93
N MET A 301 9.62 -3.14 1.14
CA MET A 301 8.75 -2.65 2.22
C MET A 301 8.88 -3.51 3.50
N GLY A 302 9.82 -4.45 3.54
CA GLY A 302 10.05 -5.34 4.69
C GLY A 302 8.98 -6.43 4.85
N GLY A 303 8.17 -6.67 3.82
CA GLY A 303 7.06 -7.62 3.84
C GLY A 303 7.43 -9.05 3.45
N VAL A 304 8.69 -9.34 3.14
CA VAL A 304 9.18 -10.71 2.87
C VAL A 304 10.36 -10.99 3.80
N ASP A 305 10.26 -12.05 4.60
CA ASP A 305 11.43 -12.59 5.30
C ASP A 305 12.01 -13.75 4.48
N PHE A 306 13.26 -13.62 4.03
CA PHE A 306 13.92 -14.66 3.25
C PHE A 306 14.56 -15.76 4.12
N ARG A 307 14.56 -15.59 5.45
CA ARG A 307 15.18 -16.50 6.43
C ARG A 307 14.15 -17.29 7.24
N LYS A 308 12.85 -17.02 7.05
CA LYS A 308 11.79 -17.79 7.71
C LYS A 308 11.57 -19.15 7.05
N GLY A 309 10.85 -20.02 7.76
CA GLY A 309 10.41 -21.32 7.24
C GLY A 309 9.39 -21.23 6.12
N CYS A 310 8.99 -22.39 5.60
CA CYS A 310 8.16 -22.51 4.41
C CYS A 310 6.80 -21.79 4.54
N TYR A 311 6.40 -21.12 3.47
CA TYR A 311 5.07 -20.53 3.32
C TYR A 311 4.53 -20.75 1.90
N VAL A 312 3.22 -20.66 1.72
CA VAL A 312 2.57 -20.86 0.42
C VAL A 312 3.12 -19.90 -0.64
N GLY A 313 3.59 -20.45 -1.75
CA GLY A 313 4.09 -19.67 -2.90
C GLY A 313 5.52 -19.14 -2.75
N GLN A 314 6.29 -19.62 -1.77
CA GLN A 314 7.66 -19.19 -1.52
C GLN A 314 8.60 -19.49 -2.69
N GLU A 315 8.41 -20.60 -3.43
CA GLU A 315 9.37 -21.14 -4.39
C GLU A 315 9.72 -20.15 -5.50
N LEU A 316 8.75 -19.38 -6.00
CA LEU A 316 9.01 -18.35 -7.00
C LEU A 316 9.74 -17.16 -6.38
N THR A 317 9.26 -16.67 -5.23
CA THR A 317 9.81 -15.52 -4.51
C THR A 317 11.28 -15.74 -4.15
N ILE A 318 11.62 -16.90 -3.57
CA ILE A 318 12.98 -17.24 -3.16
C ILE A 318 13.89 -17.46 -4.37
N ARG A 319 13.36 -18.08 -5.44
CA ARG A 319 14.11 -18.25 -6.69
C ARG A 319 14.44 -16.91 -7.30
N THR A 320 13.48 -15.99 -7.42
CA THR A 320 13.75 -14.64 -7.96
C THR A 320 14.77 -13.90 -7.10
N HIS A 321 14.68 -14.00 -5.76
CA HIS A 321 15.66 -13.39 -4.85
C HIS A 321 17.10 -13.92 -5.06
N HIS A 322 17.29 -15.23 -5.22
CA HIS A 322 18.64 -15.82 -5.39
C HIS A 322 19.17 -15.82 -6.82
N THR A 323 18.31 -15.94 -7.83
CA THR A 323 18.72 -16.03 -9.24
C THR A 323 18.97 -14.67 -9.88
N GLY A 324 18.66 -13.57 -9.18
CA GLY A 324 19.18 -12.24 -9.50
C GLY A 324 18.10 -11.21 -9.80
N VAL A 325 18.30 -10.50 -10.90
CA VAL A 325 17.83 -9.12 -11.12
C VAL A 325 16.30 -8.99 -11.25
N VAL A 326 15.68 -8.21 -10.36
CA VAL A 326 14.29 -7.75 -10.50
C VAL A 326 14.23 -6.61 -11.52
N ARG A 327 13.81 -6.91 -12.76
CA ARG A 327 13.82 -5.94 -13.88
C ARG A 327 12.66 -4.95 -13.89
N LYS A 328 11.57 -5.27 -13.18
CA LYS A 328 10.36 -4.43 -13.11
C LYS A 328 10.03 -4.14 -11.66
N ARG A 329 9.71 -2.88 -11.36
CA ARG A 329 9.17 -2.49 -10.05
C ARG A 329 8.08 -1.45 -10.20
N ILE A 330 7.17 -1.41 -9.22
CA ILE A 330 6.21 -0.31 -9.10
C ILE A 330 6.98 0.96 -8.73
N LEU A 331 6.86 2.00 -9.55
CA LEU A 331 7.47 3.30 -9.30
C LEU A 331 6.41 4.40 -9.30
N PRO A 332 6.62 5.48 -8.54
CA PRO A 332 5.85 6.69 -8.70
C PRO A 332 6.09 7.33 -10.07
N VAL A 333 5.02 7.85 -10.66
CA VAL A 333 5.05 8.52 -11.95
C VAL A 333 4.41 9.91 -11.88
N LEU A 334 4.96 10.84 -12.65
CA LEU A 334 4.37 12.14 -12.96
C LEU A 334 3.76 12.10 -14.35
N LEU A 335 2.54 12.59 -14.47
CA LEU A 335 1.81 12.80 -15.71
C LEU A 335 1.91 14.27 -16.08
N TYR A 336 2.19 14.56 -17.35
CA TYR A 336 2.37 15.94 -17.81
C TYR A 336 1.92 16.11 -19.25
N ASP A 337 1.56 17.35 -19.59
CA ASP A 337 1.15 17.73 -20.93
C ASP A 337 2.33 17.64 -21.91
N PRO A 338 2.20 16.91 -23.03
CA PRO A 338 3.14 16.98 -24.14
C PRO A 338 3.48 18.41 -24.59
N ALA A 339 2.52 19.33 -24.59
CA ALA A 339 2.66 20.68 -25.10
C ALA A 339 3.41 21.64 -24.15
N GLN A 340 3.37 21.39 -22.84
CA GLN A 340 4.04 22.23 -21.84
C GLN A 340 5.53 21.91 -21.66
N SER A 341 6.06 20.88 -22.33
CA SER A 341 7.46 20.45 -22.22
C SER A 341 8.50 21.43 -22.81
N SER A 342 8.08 22.58 -23.36
CA SER A 342 8.95 23.58 -24.00
C SER A 342 9.05 24.94 -23.29
N ILE A 343 8.41 25.17 -22.14
CA ILE A 343 8.46 26.48 -21.46
C ILE A 343 8.90 26.29 -20.00
N GLY A 344 10.19 26.54 -19.74
CA GLY A 344 10.74 26.56 -18.38
C GLY A 344 10.38 27.87 -17.67
N HIS A 345 10.01 27.76 -16.38
CA HIS A 345 10.03 28.90 -15.47
C HIS A 345 11.38 28.96 -14.75
N GLU A 346 11.86 30.19 -14.55
CA GLU A 346 13.17 30.56 -14.01
C GLU A 346 13.45 29.96 -12.62
N GLU A 347 14.40 29.02 -12.54
CA GLU A 347 15.14 28.71 -11.31
C GLU A 347 16.61 28.36 -11.67
N THR A 348 17.48 28.39 -10.65
CA THR A 348 18.95 28.33 -10.65
C THR A 348 19.62 27.48 -11.76
N PRO A 349 20.81 27.89 -12.28
CA PRO A 349 21.42 27.32 -13.50
C PRO A 349 21.70 25.80 -13.50
N SER A 350 21.70 25.15 -12.35
CA SER A 350 21.96 23.72 -12.20
C SER A 350 20.72 22.81 -12.26
N GLN A 351 19.50 23.36 -12.29
CA GLN A 351 18.24 22.58 -12.27
C GLN A 351 17.30 22.85 -13.45
N GLN A 352 17.71 23.68 -14.41
CA GLN A 352 16.88 23.99 -15.58
C GLN A 352 16.57 22.73 -16.41
N GLY A 353 15.27 22.39 -16.50
CA GLY A 353 14.73 21.40 -17.43
C GLY A 353 14.48 19.99 -16.89
N GLN A 354 14.75 19.68 -15.61
CA GLN A 354 14.49 18.34 -15.07
C GLN A 354 13.16 18.29 -14.30
N LEU A 355 12.15 17.62 -14.88
CA LEU A 355 10.86 17.37 -14.21
C LEU A 355 11.06 16.74 -12.81
N GLN A 356 10.38 17.29 -11.80
CA GLN A 356 10.33 16.80 -10.43
C GLN A 356 8.97 16.18 -10.11
N LEU A 357 8.95 15.13 -9.28
CA LEU A 357 7.72 14.52 -8.81
C LEU A 357 7.04 15.44 -7.79
N HIS A 358 5.91 16.01 -8.16
CA HIS A 358 5.09 16.86 -7.30
C HIS A 358 3.62 16.64 -7.62
N TYR A 359 2.76 16.80 -6.62
CA TYR A 359 1.32 16.74 -6.81
C TYR A 359 0.78 18.12 -7.14
N ASP A 360 0.15 18.23 -8.29
CA ASP A 360 -0.66 19.36 -8.69
C ASP A 360 -2.03 18.83 -9.20
N PRO A 361 -3.13 19.10 -8.46
CA PRO A 361 -4.47 18.67 -8.84
C PRO A 361 -4.99 19.33 -10.12
N GLN A 362 -4.36 20.41 -10.58
CA GLN A 362 -4.79 21.19 -11.74
C GLN A 362 -3.89 20.99 -12.97
N ALA A 363 -2.72 20.36 -12.83
CA ALA A 363 -1.70 20.26 -13.89
C ALA A 363 -2.19 19.65 -15.21
N LEU A 364 -3.24 18.82 -15.14
CA LEU A 364 -3.83 18.14 -16.30
C LEU A 364 -5.17 18.75 -16.75
N GLN A 365 -5.61 19.86 -16.14
CA GLN A 365 -6.81 20.57 -16.56
C GLN A 365 -6.58 21.21 -17.94
N GLY A 366 -7.51 21.02 -18.87
CA GLY A 366 -7.43 21.61 -20.21
C GLY A 366 -6.63 20.82 -21.24
N ILE A 367 -6.03 19.68 -20.88
CA ILE A 367 -5.46 18.75 -21.87
C ILE A 367 -6.62 18.08 -22.64
N ASN A 368 -6.57 18.12 -23.98
CA ASN A 368 -7.56 17.44 -24.83
C ASN A 368 -7.60 15.94 -24.50
N GLY A 369 -8.79 15.41 -24.18
CA GLY A 369 -8.97 14.04 -23.70
C GLY A 369 -8.77 13.82 -22.20
N LEU A 370 -8.52 14.88 -21.43
CA LEU A 370 -8.57 14.87 -19.96
C LEU A 370 -9.64 15.86 -19.45
N GLN A 371 -10.57 16.24 -20.33
CA GLN A 371 -11.73 17.09 -20.06
C GLN A 371 -12.67 16.39 -19.08
N GLY A 372 -12.34 16.42 -17.80
CA GLY A 372 -13.02 15.54 -16.84
C GLY A 372 -12.27 15.24 -15.55
N ILE A 373 -11.14 15.90 -15.23
CA ILE A 373 -10.64 16.00 -13.83
C ILE A 373 -11.53 16.96 -13.02
N GLN A 374 -12.82 16.87 -13.31
CA GLN A 374 -13.95 17.21 -12.53
C GLN A 374 -14.14 16.01 -11.61
N GLY A 375 -13.36 15.99 -10.53
CA GLY A 375 -13.88 15.66 -9.23
C GLY A 375 -14.72 14.40 -8.98
N ILE A 376 -14.17 13.43 -8.25
CA ILE A 376 -14.86 12.58 -7.25
C ILE A 376 -16.37 12.29 -7.46
N GLN A 377 -16.83 11.65 -8.54
CA GLN A 377 -18.12 10.94 -8.47
C GLN A 377 -18.26 9.88 -9.57
N GLY A 378 -18.46 8.62 -9.16
CA GLY A 378 -19.09 7.60 -10.01
C GLY A 378 -18.33 6.29 -10.20
N ALA A 379 -16.99 6.29 -10.18
CA ALA A 379 -16.24 5.05 -10.13
C ALA A 379 -15.76 4.81 -8.70
N GLN A 380 -16.66 4.29 -7.84
CA GLN A 380 -16.16 3.41 -6.80
C GLN A 380 -15.44 2.29 -7.55
N GLY A 381 -14.11 2.25 -7.49
CA GLY A 381 -13.46 0.95 -7.59
C GLY A 381 -14.17 0.02 -6.60
N ALA A 382 -14.29 -1.27 -6.90
CA ALA A 382 -14.98 -2.22 -6.02
C ALA A 382 -14.40 -2.25 -4.57
N ASP A 383 -13.32 -1.50 -4.31
CA ASP A 383 -12.49 -1.32 -3.12
C ASP A 383 -12.62 0.04 -2.39
N GLY A 384 -13.32 1.04 -2.94
CA GLY A 384 -13.49 2.35 -2.30
C GLY A 384 -12.25 3.27 -2.35
N ASN A 385 -11.29 3.01 -3.26
CA ASN A 385 -10.15 3.91 -3.49
C ASN A 385 -10.52 5.09 -4.40
N PRO A 386 -10.08 6.33 -4.09
CA PRO A 386 -10.21 7.46 -5.00
C PRO A 386 -9.18 7.36 -6.14
N MET A 387 -9.63 6.93 -7.32
CA MET A 387 -8.86 7.05 -8.57
C MET A 387 -9.36 8.27 -9.33
N ALA A 388 -8.50 9.24 -9.59
CA ALA A 388 -8.90 10.52 -10.21
C ALA A 388 -7.88 10.95 -11.28
N VAL A 389 -7.54 10.01 -12.16
CA VAL A 389 -6.83 10.26 -13.41
C VAL A 389 -7.63 9.58 -14.51
N ALA A 390 -7.91 10.29 -15.61
CA ALA A 390 -8.70 9.74 -16.72
C ALA A 390 -7.99 8.59 -17.45
N VAL A 391 -6.68 8.42 -17.23
CA VAL A 391 -5.88 7.31 -17.75
C VAL A 391 -6.43 5.99 -17.19
N PRO A 392 -6.92 5.06 -18.05
CA PRO A 392 -7.42 3.78 -17.59
C PRO A 392 -6.31 2.93 -16.93
N PRO A 393 -6.60 2.26 -15.80
CA PRO A 393 -5.71 1.26 -15.21
C PRO A 393 -5.32 0.18 -16.23
N GLY A 394 -4.05 -0.22 -16.21
CA GLY A 394 -3.51 -1.21 -17.14
C GLY A 394 -3.06 -0.64 -18.49
N THR A 395 -3.21 0.67 -18.73
CA THR A 395 -2.70 1.34 -19.94
C THR A 395 -1.20 1.11 -20.08
N ASN A 396 -0.77 0.75 -21.29
CA ASN A 396 0.64 0.50 -21.57
C ASN A 396 1.41 1.82 -21.66
N ILE A 397 2.60 1.84 -21.07
CA ILE A 397 3.55 2.93 -21.21
C ILE A 397 4.51 2.59 -22.35
N LEU A 398 4.61 3.48 -23.33
CA LEU A 398 5.41 3.31 -24.53
C LEU A 398 6.51 4.38 -24.57
N LYS A 399 7.68 4.05 -25.12
CA LYS A 399 8.72 5.05 -25.44
C LYS A 399 8.21 5.91 -26.61
N ALA A 400 8.24 7.23 -26.47
CA ALA A 400 7.62 8.16 -27.42
C ALA A 400 8.14 7.99 -28.86
N THR A 401 9.44 7.73 -29.02
CA THR A 401 10.09 7.49 -30.33
C THR A 401 9.58 6.24 -31.05
N ASN A 402 9.01 5.27 -30.31
CA ASN A 402 8.49 4.01 -30.83
C ASN A 402 6.97 3.90 -30.71
N ALA A 403 6.26 4.98 -30.36
CA ALA A 403 4.83 4.93 -30.04
C ALA A 403 3.92 4.53 -31.21
N THR A 404 4.43 4.48 -32.45
CA THR A 404 3.72 3.99 -33.65
C THR A 404 3.87 2.48 -33.88
N ARG A 405 4.81 1.81 -33.19
CA ARG A 405 5.04 0.36 -33.28
C ARG A 405 4.69 -0.25 -31.92
N ALA A 406 3.66 -1.09 -31.86
CA ALA A 406 3.19 -1.77 -30.64
C ALA A 406 4.20 -2.80 -30.05
N ARG A 407 5.51 -2.63 -30.24
CA ARG A 407 6.54 -3.58 -29.87
C ARG A 407 7.33 -3.09 -28.65
N GLY A 408 7.04 -3.69 -27.50
CA GLY A 408 7.81 -3.56 -26.26
C GLY A 408 7.32 -2.42 -25.35
N SER A 409 6.34 -2.68 -24.50
CA SER A 409 5.93 -1.74 -23.45
C SER A 409 7.09 -1.50 -22.46
N ALA A 410 7.32 -0.23 -22.14
CA ALA A 410 8.29 0.22 -21.13
C ALA A 410 7.74 0.03 -19.71
N GLY A 411 6.42 0.03 -19.57
CA GLY A 411 5.73 -0.22 -18.31
C GLY A 411 4.23 -0.31 -18.49
N LYS A 412 3.52 -0.36 -17.36
CA LYS A 412 2.06 -0.40 -17.30
C LYS A 412 1.58 0.49 -16.17
N PHE A 413 0.67 1.41 -16.47
CA PHE A 413 0.02 2.26 -15.49
C PHE A 413 -0.90 1.44 -14.60
N LEU A 414 -0.90 1.72 -13.29
CA LEU A 414 -1.71 0.99 -12.32
C LEU A 414 -2.85 1.87 -11.82
N ALA A 415 -2.52 3.00 -11.20
CA ALA A 415 -3.48 3.92 -10.63
C ALA A 415 -2.87 5.33 -10.49
N GLY A 416 -3.72 6.35 -10.39
CA GLY A 416 -3.26 7.71 -10.13
C GLY A 416 -4.32 8.64 -9.57
N ILE A 417 -3.87 9.82 -9.15
CA ILE A 417 -4.68 10.94 -8.70
C ILE A 417 -4.07 12.26 -9.21
N GLY A 418 -4.87 13.12 -9.86
CA GLY A 418 -4.37 14.36 -10.45
C GLY A 418 -3.25 14.12 -11.47
N ASN A 419 -2.08 14.74 -11.27
CA ASN A 419 -0.92 14.57 -12.14
C ASN A 419 0.08 13.48 -11.67
N ILE A 420 -0.25 12.66 -10.66
CA ILE A 420 0.65 11.61 -10.17
C ILE A 420 0.00 10.23 -10.22
N GLY A 421 0.82 9.19 -10.14
CA GLY A 421 0.33 7.82 -9.96
C GLY A 421 1.43 6.82 -9.66
N LEU A 422 1.07 5.54 -9.75
CA LEU A 422 1.98 4.40 -9.69
C LEU A 422 1.92 3.61 -11.00
N ALA A 423 3.08 3.12 -11.44
CA ALA A 423 3.19 2.27 -12.62
C ALA A 423 4.18 1.14 -12.39
N LEU A 424 3.91 -0.04 -12.97
CA LEU A 424 4.89 -1.11 -13.08
C LEU A 424 5.87 -0.77 -14.21
N CYS A 425 7.08 -0.35 -13.86
CA CYS A 425 8.09 0.16 -14.78
C CYS A 425 9.19 -0.87 -15.03
N ARG A 426 9.64 -1.03 -16.27
CA ARG A 426 10.92 -1.68 -16.57
C ARG A 426 12.04 -0.72 -16.22
N LEU A 427 12.85 -1.10 -15.24
CA LEU A 427 13.82 -0.20 -14.62
C LEU A 427 14.89 0.29 -15.61
N GLU A 428 15.57 -0.61 -16.32
CA GLU A 428 16.61 -0.24 -17.32
C GLU A 428 16.07 0.46 -18.59
N VAL A 429 14.74 0.60 -18.70
CA VAL A 429 14.09 1.27 -19.83
C VAL A 429 13.60 2.65 -19.42
N MET A 430 12.95 2.77 -18.26
CA MET A 430 12.31 4.01 -17.80
C MET A 430 13.16 4.83 -16.84
N THR A 431 14.32 4.31 -16.42
CA THR A 431 15.17 4.95 -15.42
C THR A 431 16.65 4.76 -15.74
N ASP A 432 17.49 5.53 -15.06
CA ASP A 432 18.96 5.50 -15.15
C ASP A 432 19.60 4.25 -14.50
N LEU A 433 18.80 3.36 -13.89
CA LEU A 433 19.30 2.15 -13.26
C LEU A 433 19.89 1.17 -14.27
N ALA A 434 21.10 0.71 -13.98
CA ALA A 434 21.75 -0.40 -14.67
C ALA A 434 21.72 -1.63 -13.77
N LEU A 435 20.83 -2.57 -14.08
CA LEU A 435 20.65 -3.77 -13.25
C LEU A 435 21.50 -4.93 -13.74
N THR A 436 21.86 -4.91 -15.02
CA THR A 436 22.73 -5.89 -15.68
C THR A 436 24.06 -5.25 -16.02
N GLY A 437 25.10 -6.08 -16.20
CA GLY A 437 26.43 -5.60 -16.61
C GLY A 437 26.48 -4.93 -17.99
N GLU A 438 25.39 -4.96 -18.76
CA GLU A 438 25.28 -4.37 -20.09
C GLU A 438 24.94 -2.86 -20.08
N GLY A 439 24.79 -2.23 -18.90
CA GLY A 439 24.45 -0.81 -18.77
C GLY A 439 22.99 -0.51 -19.11
N SER A 440 22.48 0.63 -18.64
CA SER A 440 21.10 1.05 -18.92
C SER A 440 20.95 1.48 -20.39
N LYS A 441 19.83 1.11 -21.04
CA LYS A 441 19.46 1.59 -22.38
C LYS A 441 18.70 2.92 -22.34
N TRP A 442 18.45 3.43 -21.13
CA TRP A 442 17.81 4.71 -20.91
C TRP A 442 18.75 5.87 -21.22
N THR A 443 18.19 6.95 -21.75
CA THR A 443 18.89 8.23 -21.90
C THR A 443 18.09 9.36 -21.26
N PRO A 444 18.73 10.44 -20.76
CA PRO A 444 18.02 11.56 -20.13
C PRO A 444 16.91 12.21 -20.99
N GLY A 445 17.02 12.12 -22.32
CA GLY A 445 16.01 12.63 -23.26
C GLY A 445 14.91 11.63 -23.60
N ASP A 446 14.89 10.43 -23.00
CA ASP A 446 13.86 9.44 -23.25
C ASP A 446 12.52 9.91 -22.68
N GLU A 447 11.54 10.09 -23.57
CA GLU A 447 10.17 10.40 -23.19
C GLU A 447 9.27 9.16 -23.30
N PHE A 448 8.25 9.11 -22.43
CA PHE A 448 7.27 8.04 -22.42
C PHE A 448 5.86 8.61 -22.53
N VAL A 449 4.98 7.87 -23.20
CA VAL A 449 3.61 8.26 -23.48
C VAL A 449 2.65 7.11 -23.16
N MET A 450 1.48 7.47 -22.68
CA MET A 450 0.33 6.58 -22.56
C MET A 450 -0.75 7.04 -23.53
N ARG A 451 -1.42 6.09 -24.17
CA ARG A 451 -2.51 6.35 -25.11
C ARG A 451 -3.67 5.40 -24.87
N TRP A 452 -4.89 5.91 -25.00
CA TRP A 452 -6.11 5.13 -24.84
C TRP A 452 -7.24 5.73 -25.69
N ALA A 453 -8.29 4.93 -25.92
CA ALA A 453 -9.44 5.38 -26.70
C ALA A 453 -10.33 6.32 -25.86
N ASP A 454 -10.81 7.40 -26.50
CA ASP A 454 -11.78 8.32 -25.91
C ASP A 454 -13.07 7.56 -25.52
N SER A 455 -13.45 7.69 -24.25
CA SER A 455 -14.61 7.01 -23.66
C SER A 455 -15.93 7.78 -23.84
N SER A 456 -15.88 9.00 -24.40
CA SER A 456 -17.06 9.82 -24.73
C SER A 456 -17.71 9.46 -26.08
N ALA A 457 -17.06 8.63 -26.90
CA ALA A 457 -17.61 8.10 -28.15
C ALA A 457 -18.57 6.92 -27.88
N GLY A 458 -19.77 7.21 -27.36
CA GLY A 458 -20.85 6.25 -27.23
C GLY A 458 -21.20 5.59 -28.57
N GLY A 459 -21.17 4.25 -28.61
CA GLY A 459 -21.43 3.47 -29.82
C GLY A 459 -22.83 3.68 -30.38
N SER A 460 -22.92 4.36 -31.53
CA SER A 460 -24.01 4.17 -32.48
C SER A 460 -23.69 2.95 -33.33
N SER A 461 -24.56 1.93 -33.29
CA SER A 461 -24.45 0.69 -34.04
C SER A 461 -24.79 0.86 -35.52
N ASN A 462 -24.14 1.79 -36.21
CA ASN A 462 -24.19 1.89 -37.67
C ASN A 462 -22.76 2.07 -38.20
N GLY A 463 -22.30 1.11 -39.00
CA GLY A 463 -20.93 0.94 -39.46
C GLY A 463 -20.40 2.07 -40.35
N ALA A 464 -20.07 3.20 -39.75
CA ALA A 464 -19.15 4.19 -40.27
C ALA A 464 -17.97 4.30 -39.29
N ALA A 465 -16.76 4.16 -39.80
CA ALA A 465 -15.54 4.34 -39.02
C ALA A 465 -15.50 5.77 -38.45
N ALA A 466 -15.93 5.94 -37.21
CA ALA A 466 -15.73 7.17 -36.47
C ALA A 466 -14.22 7.34 -36.28
N SER A 467 -13.69 8.48 -36.72
CA SER A 467 -12.37 8.97 -36.36
C SER A 467 -12.38 9.32 -34.85
N GLY A 468 -12.38 8.29 -34.00
CA GLY A 468 -12.27 8.47 -32.56
C GLY A 468 -10.91 9.06 -32.21
N GLY A 469 -10.88 10.20 -31.50
CA GLY A 469 -9.64 10.77 -31.01
C GLY A 469 -8.93 9.80 -30.06
N GLU A 470 -7.63 9.60 -30.25
CA GLU A 470 -6.80 8.88 -29.28
C GLU A 470 -6.34 9.88 -28.22
N GLU A 471 -6.73 9.66 -26.97
CA GLU A 471 -6.28 10.48 -25.84
C GLU A 471 -4.84 10.09 -25.49
N GLN A 472 -4.01 11.06 -25.12
CA GLN A 472 -2.62 10.81 -24.75
C GLN A 472 -2.12 11.72 -23.64
N VAL A 473 -1.19 11.21 -22.84
CA VAL A 473 -0.45 11.98 -21.82
C VAL A 473 0.99 11.50 -21.74
N LYS A 474 1.94 12.42 -21.52
CA LYS A 474 3.33 12.02 -21.25
C LYS A 474 3.46 11.58 -19.79
N VAL A 475 4.39 10.66 -19.54
CA VAL A 475 4.63 10.09 -18.22
C VAL A 475 6.13 9.99 -17.94
N LYS A 476 6.53 10.29 -16.71
CA LYS A 476 7.90 10.13 -16.21
C LYS A 476 7.91 9.32 -14.93
N ALA A 477 8.76 8.30 -14.86
CA ALA A 477 8.95 7.50 -13.65
C ALA A 477 10.06 8.09 -12.76
N PHE A 478 9.91 7.94 -11.46
CA PHE A 478 10.87 8.39 -10.45
C PHE A 478 11.26 7.24 -9.54
N ILE A 479 12.54 7.14 -9.20
CA ILE A 479 13.02 6.16 -8.23
C ILE A 479 12.94 6.79 -6.84
N PRO A 480 12.13 6.25 -5.91
CA PRO A 480 12.10 6.77 -4.54
C PRO A 480 13.48 6.69 -3.88
N GLY A 481 13.86 7.68 -3.06
CA GLY A 481 15.18 7.68 -2.40
C GLY A 481 15.45 6.42 -1.58
N TRP A 482 14.42 5.85 -0.95
CA TRP A 482 14.51 4.64 -0.13
C TRP A 482 14.71 3.34 -0.94
N HIS A 483 14.55 3.38 -2.25
CA HIS A 483 14.96 2.27 -3.12
C HIS A 483 16.50 2.20 -3.26
N LYS A 484 17.17 3.36 -3.29
CA LYS A 484 18.63 3.45 -3.50
C LYS A 484 19.41 2.94 -2.27
N HIS A 485 18.92 3.21 -1.06
CA HIS A 485 19.56 2.79 0.19
C HIS A 485 19.49 1.29 0.49
N LYS A 486 18.76 0.48 -0.29
CA LYS A 486 18.57 -0.96 -0.02
C LYS A 486 19.54 -1.88 -0.78
N GLY A 487 20.63 -1.34 -1.32
CA GLY A 487 21.81 -2.09 -1.78
C GLY A 487 21.59 -3.08 -2.93
N THR A 488 20.39 -3.10 -3.54
CA THR A 488 19.98 -4.10 -4.55
C THR A 488 19.75 -3.53 -5.94
N ILE A 489 19.89 -2.22 -6.11
CA ILE A 489 19.52 -1.55 -7.37
C ILE A 489 20.73 -0.97 -8.10
N ASP A 490 21.88 -0.81 -7.42
CA ASP A 490 23.10 -0.35 -8.07
C ASP A 490 24.17 -1.45 -8.04
N VAL A 491 24.41 -2.07 -9.20
CA VAL A 491 25.50 -3.04 -9.39
C VAL A 491 26.87 -2.36 -9.27
N ARG A 492 26.93 -1.02 -9.36
CA ARG A 492 28.21 -0.27 -9.27
C ARG A 492 28.84 -0.28 -7.89
N GLU A 493 28.07 -0.48 -6.82
CA GLU A 493 28.60 -0.57 -5.45
C GLU A 493 28.98 -2.00 -5.02
N GLN A 494 28.67 -3.02 -5.83
CA GLN A 494 28.95 -4.42 -5.50
C GLN A 494 30.21 -4.99 -6.19
N ARG A 495 31.16 -4.13 -6.58
CA ARG A 495 32.45 -4.55 -7.15
C ARG A 495 33.65 -3.97 -6.43
#